data_AF-A0A3R7UVG1-F1
#
_entry.id   AF-A0A3R7UVG1-F1
#
_cell.length_a   1.000
_cell.length_b   1.000
_cell.length_c   1.000
_cell.angle_alpha   90.00
_cell.angle_beta   90.00
_cell.angle_gamma   90.00
#
_symmetry.space_group_name_H-M   'P 1'
#
loop_
_entity.id
_entity.type
_entity.pdbx_description
1 polymer ?
#
loop_
_entity_poly.entity_id
_entity_poly.type
_entity_poly.pdbx_seq_one_letter_code
_entity_poly.pdbx_strand_id
1 'polypeptide(L)'
;MINPFFCFVSLFASPDVPPPNHDGPWQYSDGRIVEDNITYEDWNAYFAARPGRLWRCGLDTTSIEDGINGFGGSGADCSLSSTNPSPVYDPSVTLYRIPCVVHVLTNGSQGNLSIDCVESGIRILNEDFLALPGTNGAPGTDVQIEFFLAEVDPDGNPTNGITYSNNSTWFNDGGNYWNSLAWDPSQYMNIYTNTAGGNLGYVPGFPQQGIAGDQSDRVVVLWSSWGDCSTQAPYDLGRTLTHEVGHYLGLLHTFQGGCGSACATSGDLVCDTN
;
A
#
# COMPACT_ATOMS: atom_id res chain seq x y z
N MET A 1 7.80 -19.90 -28.12
CA MET A 1 8.70 -19.38 -27.07
C MET A 1 8.57 -17.87 -27.07
N ILE A 2 8.46 -17.33 -25.86
CA ILE A 2 8.00 -16.03 -25.39
C ILE A 2 8.75 -14.84 -26.01
N ASN A 3 8.04 -13.79 -26.45
CA ASN A 3 8.05 -12.47 -25.79
C ASN A 3 7.01 -11.51 -26.45
N PRO A 4 6.03 -11.01 -25.68
CA PRO A 4 5.72 -9.60 -25.81
C PRO A 4 5.38 -8.97 -24.44
N PHE A 5 6.30 -8.18 -23.91
CA PHE A 5 6.00 -7.08 -22.99
C PHE A 5 6.57 -5.83 -23.65
N PHE A 6 5.73 -4.87 -24.04
CA PHE A 6 6.03 -3.42 -24.16
C PHE A 6 4.86 -2.70 -24.86
N CYS A 7 4.07 -1.95 -24.09
CA CYS A 7 3.20 -0.82 -24.47
C CYS A 7 2.33 -0.51 -23.24
N PHE A 8 2.24 0.65 -22.61
CA PHE A 8 2.63 2.05 -22.84
C PHE A 8 3.29 2.55 -21.54
N VAL A 9 4.27 3.45 -21.52
CA VAL A 9 4.07 4.91 -21.51
C VAL A 9 5.23 5.60 -22.25
N SER A 10 4.90 6.46 -23.22
CA SER A 10 5.84 7.42 -23.81
C SER A 10 5.22 8.80 -23.70
N LEU A 11 5.73 9.61 -22.78
CA LEU A 11 5.63 11.07 -22.78
C LEU A 11 6.96 11.61 -22.20
N PHE A 12 7.92 11.84 -23.10
CA PHE A 12 9.00 12.84 -23.06
C PHE A 12 9.74 13.16 -21.74
N ALA A 13 10.37 12.17 -21.11
CA ALA A 13 11.64 12.41 -20.42
C ALA A 13 12.72 11.59 -21.15
N SER A 14 13.85 12.22 -21.50
CA SER A 14 14.99 11.44 -21.98
C SER A 14 15.46 10.60 -20.79
N PRO A 15 15.46 9.25 -20.90
CA PRO A 15 16.00 8.39 -19.84
C PRO A 15 17.45 8.73 -19.49
N ASP A 16 18.15 9.50 -20.33
CA ASP A 16 19.55 9.87 -20.11
C ASP A 16 19.76 11.17 -19.32
N VAL A 17 18.70 11.86 -18.91
CA VAL A 17 18.81 13.09 -18.11
C VAL A 17 17.75 13.10 -17.01
N PRO A 18 18.15 13.04 -15.72
CA PRO A 18 17.20 13.23 -14.63
C PRO A 18 16.59 14.64 -14.73
N PRO A 19 15.28 14.79 -14.44
CA PRO A 19 14.64 16.09 -14.46
C PRO A 19 15.34 17.07 -13.50
N PRO A 20 15.31 18.38 -13.78
CA PRO A 20 15.88 19.37 -12.87
C PRO A 20 15.28 19.22 -11.46
N ASN A 21 16.13 19.17 -10.43
CA ASN A 21 15.78 18.96 -9.02
C ASN A 21 15.26 17.54 -8.68
N HIS A 22 15.64 16.53 -9.44
CA HIS A 22 15.40 15.12 -9.08
C HIS A 22 16.23 14.72 -7.84
N ASP A 23 15.53 14.38 -6.75
CA ASP A 23 16.11 13.77 -5.56
C ASP A 23 15.85 12.26 -5.59
N GLY A 24 16.91 11.45 -5.36
CA GLY A 24 16.83 9.99 -5.36
C GLY A 24 17.49 9.31 -6.57
N PRO A 25 17.35 7.97 -6.70
CA PRO A 25 18.00 7.18 -7.74
C PRO A 25 17.34 7.36 -9.11
N TRP A 26 18.14 7.63 -10.15
CA TRP A 26 17.70 7.74 -11.54
C TRP A 26 18.23 6.59 -12.38
N GLN A 27 17.36 5.95 -13.17
CA GLN A 27 17.75 4.90 -14.12
C GLN A 27 17.99 5.48 -15.53
N TYR A 28 19.21 5.31 -16.03
CA TYR A 28 19.61 5.69 -17.38
C TYR A 28 19.14 4.67 -18.43
N SER A 29 19.11 5.07 -19.70
CA SER A 29 18.67 4.19 -20.80
C SER A 29 19.53 2.94 -20.99
N ASP A 30 20.78 3.01 -20.53
CA ASP A 30 21.74 1.91 -20.54
C ASP A 30 21.61 0.98 -19.32
N GLY A 31 20.60 1.20 -18.47
CA GLY A 31 20.27 0.37 -17.31
C GLY A 31 20.95 0.79 -16.01
N ARG A 32 21.93 1.71 -16.05
CA ARG A 32 22.65 2.17 -14.86
C ARG A 32 21.76 2.99 -13.94
N ILE A 33 21.95 2.85 -12.63
CA ILE A 33 21.27 3.65 -11.61
C ILE A 33 22.23 4.68 -11.02
N VAL A 34 21.80 5.93 -10.84
CA VAL A 34 22.63 6.97 -10.19
C VAL A 34 21.84 7.68 -9.09
N GLU A 35 22.40 7.73 -7.89
CA GLU A 35 21.90 8.52 -6.75
C GLU A 35 23.11 9.16 -6.05
N ASP A 36 23.03 10.44 -5.68
CA ASP A 36 24.09 11.15 -4.94
C ASP A 36 25.52 11.06 -5.56
N ASN A 37 25.61 11.01 -6.89
CA ASN A 37 26.84 10.77 -7.66
C ASN A 37 27.46 9.35 -7.55
N ILE A 38 26.75 8.38 -6.98
CA ILE A 38 27.13 6.97 -6.99
C ILE A 38 26.42 6.28 -8.14
N THR A 39 27.16 5.55 -8.98
CA THR A 39 26.60 4.77 -10.10
C THR A 39 26.59 3.28 -9.77
N TYR A 40 25.47 2.62 -10.08
CA TYR A 40 25.25 1.19 -9.89
C TYR A 40 24.94 0.55 -11.25
N GLU A 41 25.38 -0.70 -11.42
CA GLU A 41 25.24 -1.44 -12.69
C GLU A 41 23.77 -1.73 -13.02
N ASP A 42 22.97 -1.99 -11.99
CA ASP A 42 21.54 -2.24 -12.06
C ASP A 42 20.88 -1.95 -10.69
N TRP A 43 19.57 -2.15 -10.61
CA TRP A 43 18.81 -2.03 -9.37
C TRP A 43 19.28 -3.03 -8.30
N ASN A 44 19.75 -4.23 -8.68
CA ASN A 44 20.26 -5.21 -7.72
C ASN A 44 21.53 -4.72 -7.02
N ALA A 45 22.48 -4.16 -7.76
CA ALA A 45 23.70 -3.55 -7.24
C ALA A 45 23.40 -2.33 -6.38
N TYR A 46 22.40 -1.53 -6.77
CA TYR A 46 21.89 -0.42 -5.98
C TYR A 46 21.33 -0.87 -4.62
N PHE A 47 20.47 -1.88 -4.61
CA PHE A 47 19.86 -2.41 -3.38
C PHE A 47 20.87 -3.15 -2.49
N ALA A 48 21.79 -3.94 -3.07
CA ALA A 48 22.82 -4.66 -2.33
C ALA A 48 23.80 -3.73 -1.61
N ALA A 49 24.02 -2.52 -2.14
CA ALA A 49 24.91 -1.53 -1.54
C ALA A 49 24.27 -0.75 -0.36
N ARG A 50 22.96 -0.91 -0.12
CA ARG A 50 22.21 -0.19 0.93
C ARG A 50 21.38 -1.15 1.80
N PRO A 51 21.99 -2.16 2.44
CA PRO A 51 21.27 -3.04 3.36
C PRO A 51 20.75 -2.23 4.55
N GLY A 52 19.43 -2.21 4.76
CA GLY A 52 18.78 -1.57 5.91
C GLY A 52 18.03 -0.25 5.64
N ARG A 53 17.92 0.22 4.38
CA ARG A 53 16.97 1.30 4.06
C ARG A 53 15.56 0.67 4.05
N LEU A 54 14.72 1.01 5.03
CA LEU A 54 13.35 0.49 5.15
C LEU A 54 12.50 0.95 3.96
N TRP A 55 11.76 0.03 3.36
CA TRP A 55 10.98 0.24 2.14
C TRP A 55 9.53 0.72 2.39
N ARG A 56 9.20 1.07 3.64
CA ARG A 56 8.02 1.87 3.96
C ARG A 56 8.47 3.32 4.14
N CYS A 57 7.92 4.21 3.33
CA CYS A 57 8.19 5.64 3.48
C CYS A 57 7.78 6.11 4.87
N GLY A 58 8.71 6.73 5.59
CA GLY A 58 8.46 7.30 6.92
C GLY A 58 9.08 6.61 8.12
N LEU A 59 9.80 5.49 7.94
CA LEU A 59 10.56 4.87 9.03
C LEU A 59 12.07 5.10 8.83
N ASP A 60 12.61 6.11 9.50
CA ASP A 60 14.04 6.25 9.71
C ASP A 60 14.46 5.34 10.88
N THR A 61 15.32 4.36 10.64
CA THR A 61 15.83 3.46 11.69
C THR A 61 16.69 4.17 12.75
N THR A 62 17.10 5.42 12.52
CA THR A 62 17.80 6.20 13.55
C THR A 62 16.88 6.66 14.70
N SER A 63 15.56 6.49 14.57
CA SER A 63 14.59 6.78 15.65
C SER A 63 14.15 5.55 16.45
N ILE A 64 14.79 4.38 16.31
CA ILE A 64 14.39 3.17 17.05
C ILE A 64 14.97 3.13 18.48
N GLU A 65 15.87 4.04 18.88
CA GLU A 65 16.39 4.09 20.26
C GLU A 65 15.73 5.10 21.20
N ASP A 66 14.74 5.89 20.76
CA ASP A 66 13.93 6.70 21.69
C ASP A 66 12.45 6.57 21.33
N GLY A 67 11.65 6.12 22.30
CA GLY A 67 10.27 5.70 22.10
C GLY A 67 9.41 6.67 21.28
N ILE A 68 8.61 6.10 20.36
CA ILE A 68 7.48 6.70 19.65
C ILE A 68 7.57 8.23 19.53
N ASN A 69 8.49 8.72 18.69
CA ASN A 69 8.51 10.07 18.14
C ASN A 69 9.26 10.03 16.80
N GLY A 70 8.64 9.42 15.80
CA GLY A 70 9.22 9.17 14.47
C GLY A 70 8.34 9.68 13.33
N PHE A 71 7.95 10.95 13.39
CA PHE A 71 7.67 11.86 12.27
C PHE A 71 7.69 13.27 12.87
N GLY A 72 8.85 13.91 12.83
CA GLY A 72 9.09 15.26 13.35
C GLY A 72 8.51 16.37 12.47
N GLY A 73 7.21 16.30 12.17
CA GLY A 73 6.39 17.50 11.99
C GLY A 73 5.88 17.92 13.37
N SER A 74 5.78 19.22 13.65
CA SER A 74 5.24 19.72 14.92
C SER A 74 3.83 19.16 15.16
N GLY A 75 3.67 18.17 16.05
CA GLY A 75 2.36 17.64 16.46
C GLY A 75 1.43 17.27 15.29
N ALA A 76 1.70 16.13 14.64
CA ALA A 76 0.85 15.43 13.67
C ALA A 76 0.05 16.37 12.73
N ASP A 77 0.62 16.64 11.57
CA ASP A 77 -0.07 17.29 10.46
C ASP A 77 -1.33 16.52 10.01
N CYS A 78 -1.50 15.26 10.40
CA CYS A 78 -2.75 14.49 10.32
C CYS A 78 -3.00 13.75 11.64
N SER A 79 -4.12 14.03 12.34
CA SER A 79 -4.55 13.38 13.58
C SER A 79 -6.03 12.98 13.51
N LEU A 80 -6.54 12.29 14.53
CA LEU A 80 -7.98 11.95 14.59
C LEU A 80 -8.90 13.14 14.92
N SER A 81 -8.35 14.34 15.12
CA SER A 81 -9.12 15.54 15.46
C SER A 81 -8.75 16.77 14.63
N SER A 82 -7.67 16.70 13.85
CA SER A 82 -7.20 17.80 13.02
C SER A 82 -6.33 17.29 11.87
N THR A 83 -6.47 17.91 10.71
CA THR A 83 -5.61 17.68 9.53
C THR A 83 -5.15 19.01 8.93
N ASN A 84 -3.86 19.13 8.69
CA ASN A 84 -3.14 20.26 8.10
C ASN A 84 -1.87 19.72 7.38
N PRO A 85 -2.04 18.98 6.27
CA PRO A 85 -0.98 18.22 5.65
C PRO A 85 0.15 19.14 5.16
N SER A 86 1.39 18.75 5.45
CA SER A 86 2.55 19.50 4.96
C SER A 86 2.66 19.41 3.43
N PRO A 87 3.06 20.49 2.73
CA PRO A 87 3.30 20.45 1.28
C PRO A 87 4.33 19.42 0.81
N VAL A 88 5.15 18.88 1.71
CA VAL A 88 6.11 17.79 1.40
C VAL A 88 5.40 16.48 1.04
N TYR A 89 4.13 16.33 1.44
CA TYR A 89 3.30 15.16 1.14
C TYR A 89 2.41 15.37 -0.10
N ASP A 90 2.61 16.46 -0.84
CA ASP A 90 1.90 16.69 -2.10
C ASP A 90 2.27 15.58 -3.09
N PRO A 91 1.28 14.93 -3.74
CA PRO A 91 1.53 13.80 -4.63
C PRO A 91 2.44 14.18 -5.82
N SER A 92 2.51 15.45 -6.22
CA SER A 92 3.43 15.92 -7.28
C SER A 92 4.91 15.84 -6.90
N VAL A 93 5.24 15.61 -5.63
CA VAL A 93 6.61 15.60 -5.12
C VAL A 93 7.30 14.26 -5.36
N THR A 94 6.62 13.14 -5.11
CA THR A 94 7.23 11.81 -5.21
C THR A 94 6.19 10.71 -5.41
N LEU A 95 6.59 9.66 -6.12
CA LEU A 95 5.85 8.40 -6.21
C LEU A 95 6.24 7.50 -5.04
N TYR A 96 5.27 7.20 -4.18
CA TYR A 96 5.44 6.24 -3.09
C TYR A 96 5.13 4.83 -3.57
N ARG A 97 6.02 3.87 -3.28
CA ARG A 97 5.84 2.46 -3.67
C ARG A 97 5.76 1.59 -2.43
N ILE A 98 4.63 0.91 -2.24
CA ILE A 98 4.36 0.10 -1.05
C ILE A 98 4.41 -1.39 -1.42
N PRO A 99 5.38 -2.15 -0.92
CA PRO A 99 5.42 -3.60 -1.12
C PRO A 99 4.30 -4.27 -0.31
N CYS A 100 3.59 -5.19 -0.94
CA CYS A 100 2.43 -5.86 -0.40
C CYS A 100 2.68 -7.36 -0.29
N VAL A 101 2.19 -7.96 0.78
CA VAL A 101 2.03 -9.42 0.87
C VAL A 101 0.56 -9.74 1.08
N VAL A 102 0.04 -10.67 0.26
CA VAL A 102 -1.34 -11.15 0.38
C VAL A 102 -1.33 -12.55 0.98
N HIS A 103 -1.89 -12.67 2.18
CA HIS A 103 -2.11 -13.93 2.88
C HIS A 103 -3.51 -14.45 2.58
N VAL A 104 -3.58 -15.42 1.66
CA VAL A 104 -4.82 -16.09 1.27
C VAL A 104 -5.16 -17.17 2.30
N LEU A 105 -6.19 -16.94 3.10
CA LEU A 105 -6.69 -17.89 4.08
C LEU A 105 -7.87 -18.67 3.50
N THR A 106 -7.86 -19.99 3.68
CA THR A 106 -8.90 -20.90 3.21
C THR A 106 -9.29 -21.89 4.29
N ASN A 107 -10.52 -22.39 4.24
CA ASN A 107 -10.98 -23.55 5.02
C ASN A 107 -10.87 -24.89 4.24
N GLY A 108 -10.24 -24.87 3.06
CA GLY A 108 -10.10 -26.02 2.16
C GLY A 108 -11.22 -26.15 1.12
N SER A 109 -12.33 -25.42 1.26
CA SER A 109 -13.43 -25.41 0.27
C SER A 109 -13.78 -24.01 -0.24
N GLN A 110 -13.50 -22.96 0.54
CA GLN A 110 -13.78 -21.56 0.25
C GLN A 110 -12.55 -20.70 0.58
N GLY A 111 -12.48 -19.48 0.04
CA GLY A 111 -11.36 -18.56 0.30
C GLY A 111 -10.10 -18.82 -0.51
N ASN A 112 -10.05 -19.89 -1.32
CA ASN A 112 -8.89 -20.20 -2.13
C ASN A 112 -8.89 -19.37 -3.43
N LEU A 113 -8.39 -18.14 -3.34
CA LEU A 113 -8.22 -17.24 -4.48
C LEU A 113 -7.09 -17.71 -5.40
N SER A 114 -7.28 -17.68 -6.72
CA SER A 114 -6.17 -17.92 -7.65
C SER A 114 -5.18 -16.75 -7.63
N ILE A 115 -3.98 -16.97 -8.15
CA ILE A 115 -2.97 -15.91 -8.31
C ILE A 115 -3.54 -14.75 -9.13
N ASP A 116 -4.17 -15.02 -10.29
CA ASP A 116 -4.81 -14.00 -11.11
C ASP A 116 -5.86 -13.17 -10.33
N CYS A 117 -6.62 -13.81 -9.44
CA CYS A 117 -7.57 -13.10 -8.57
C CYS A 117 -6.84 -12.16 -7.61
N VAL A 118 -5.77 -12.63 -6.97
CA VAL A 118 -4.95 -11.82 -6.05
C VAL A 118 -4.34 -10.62 -6.79
N GLU A 119 -3.70 -10.87 -7.93
CA GLU A 119 -3.10 -9.84 -8.79
C GLU A 119 -4.14 -8.83 -9.28
N SER A 120 -5.36 -9.27 -9.62
CA SER A 120 -6.44 -8.35 -10.02
C SER A 120 -6.79 -7.35 -8.91
N GLY A 121 -6.71 -7.75 -7.64
CA GLY A 121 -6.94 -6.85 -6.50
C GLY A 121 -5.88 -5.75 -6.42
N ILE A 122 -4.61 -6.10 -6.58
CA ILE A 122 -3.50 -5.13 -6.58
C ILE A 122 -3.56 -4.23 -7.82
N ARG A 123 -3.91 -4.77 -8.99
CA ARG A 123 -4.16 -3.98 -10.21
C ARG A 123 -5.25 -2.93 -9.96
N ILE A 124 -6.42 -3.35 -9.48
CA ILE A 124 -7.58 -2.48 -9.16
C ILE A 124 -7.18 -1.40 -8.15
N LEU A 125 -6.37 -1.75 -7.14
CA LEU A 125 -5.86 -0.81 -6.16
C LEU A 125 -5.02 0.29 -6.83
N ASN A 126 -4.12 -0.08 -7.74
CA ASN A 126 -3.33 0.89 -8.52
C ASN A 126 -4.19 1.70 -9.50
N GLU A 127 -5.21 1.11 -10.12
CA GLU A 127 -6.15 1.83 -10.98
C GLU A 127 -6.82 2.99 -10.22
N ASP A 128 -7.14 2.77 -8.95
CA ASP A 128 -7.79 3.74 -8.08
C ASP A 128 -6.82 4.79 -7.55
N PHE A 129 -5.71 4.35 -6.96
CA PHE A 129 -4.74 5.25 -6.32
C PHE A 129 -3.91 6.07 -7.31
N LEU A 130 -3.83 5.65 -8.58
CA LEU A 130 -3.17 6.41 -9.65
C LEU A 130 -4.19 7.04 -10.62
N ALA A 131 -5.49 6.95 -10.33
CA ALA A 131 -6.58 7.42 -11.18
C ALA A 131 -6.39 7.09 -12.68
N LEU A 132 -6.04 5.83 -12.98
CA LEU A 132 -5.57 5.44 -14.31
C LEU A 132 -6.65 5.67 -15.38
N PRO A 133 -6.36 6.42 -16.47
CA PRO A 133 -7.34 6.68 -17.52
C PRO A 133 -7.88 5.40 -18.18
N GLY A 134 -9.19 5.37 -18.44
CA GLY A 134 -9.86 4.23 -19.08
C GLY A 134 -10.21 3.08 -18.13
N THR A 135 -9.95 3.24 -16.83
CA THR A 135 -10.34 2.30 -15.78
C THR A 135 -11.48 2.87 -14.94
N ASN A 136 -12.05 2.06 -14.06
CA ASN A 136 -13.05 2.54 -13.10
C ASN A 136 -12.45 3.47 -12.02
N GLY A 137 -11.12 3.55 -11.91
CA GLY A 137 -10.42 4.47 -10.99
C GLY A 137 -10.21 5.87 -11.57
N ALA A 138 -10.37 6.05 -12.89
CA ALA A 138 -10.17 7.32 -13.58
C ALA A 138 -10.91 8.55 -12.99
N PRO A 139 -12.11 8.44 -12.38
CA PRO A 139 -12.77 9.57 -11.73
C PRO A 139 -12.11 10.05 -10.42
N GLY A 140 -11.14 9.30 -9.88
CA GLY A 140 -10.43 9.64 -8.65
C GLY A 140 -9.34 10.70 -8.84
N THR A 141 -8.49 10.82 -7.82
CA THR A 141 -7.29 11.66 -7.84
C THR A 141 -6.07 10.75 -7.94
N ASP A 142 -5.13 11.08 -8.82
CA ASP A 142 -3.82 10.43 -8.84
C ASP A 142 -3.05 10.87 -7.58
N VAL A 143 -3.00 9.98 -6.59
CA VAL A 143 -2.33 10.26 -5.31
C VAL A 143 -0.87 9.81 -5.29
N GLN A 144 -0.33 9.32 -6.42
CA GLN A 144 1.07 8.93 -6.57
C GLN A 144 1.51 7.90 -5.51
N ILE A 145 0.65 6.92 -5.24
CA ILE A 145 0.95 5.73 -4.45
C ILE A 145 0.74 4.49 -5.33
N GLU A 146 1.81 3.74 -5.53
CA GLU A 146 1.82 2.46 -6.24
C GLU A 146 1.98 1.30 -5.25
N PHE A 147 1.22 0.24 -5.48
CA PHE A 147 1.26 -0.99 -4.71
C PHE A 147 1.78 -2.12 -5.60
N PHE A 148 2.66 -2.97 -5.08
CA PHE A 148 3.16 -4.11 -5.81
C PHE A 148 3.29 -5.31 -4.89
N LEU A 149 3.05 -6.51 -5.42
CA LEU A 149 3.32 -7.74 -4.68
C LEU A 149 4.82 -7.85 -4.45
N ALA A 150 5.21 -8.13 -3.21
CA ALA A 150 6.61 -8.22 -2.83
C ALA A 150 7.34 -9.29 -3.64
N GLU A 151 8.54 -8.96 -4.11
CA GLU A 151 9.39 -9.85 -4.92
C GLU A 151 10.45 -10.56 -4.06
N VAL A 152 10.65 -10.09 -2.83
CA VAL A 152 11.57 -10.64 -1.83
C VAL A 152 10.81 -10.84 -0.51
N ASP A 153 11.01 -12.00 0.13
CA ASP A 153 10.40 -12.32 1.42
C ASP A 153 11.26 -11.82 2.61
N PRO A 154 10.78 -11.92 3.86
CA PRO A 154 11.51 -11.44 5.04
C PRO A 154 12.88 -12.12 5.26
N ASP A 155 13.08 -13.31 4.70
CA ASP A 155 14.34 -14.06 4.79
C ASP A 155 15.30 -13.74 3.63
N GLY A 156 14.89 -12.85 2.71
CA GLY A 156 15.67 -12.42 1.55
C GLY A 156 15.54 -13.33 0.33
N ASN A 157 14.58 -14.25 0.31
CA ASN A 157 14.38 -15.15 -0.83
C ASN A 157 13.40 -14.56 -1.85
N PRO A 158 13.54 -14.90 -3.15
CA PRO A 158 12.55 -14.53 -4.15
C PRO A 158 11.16 -15.09 -3.85
N THR A 159 10.13 -14.26 -4.05
CA THR A 159 8.72 -14.60 -3.81
C THR A 159 7.82 -13.91 -4.83
N ASN A 160 6.56 -14.33 -4.89
CA ASN A 160 5.52 -13.63 -5.66
C ASN A 160 4.59 -12.79 -4.76
N GLY A 161 4.93 -12.63 -3.47
CA GLY A 161 4.16 -11.83 -2.52
C GLY A 161 2.82 -12.45 -2.11
N ILE A 162 2.58 -13.72 -2.41
CA ILE A 162 1.32 -14.42 -2.08
C ILE A 162 1.62 -15.63 -1.22
N THR A 163 0.93 -15.76 -0.10
CA THR A 163 1.00 -16.95 0.77
C THR A 163 -0.37 -17.59 0.90
N TYR A 164 -0.40 -18.92 1.09
CA TYR A 164 -1.62 -19.69 1.23
C TYR A 164 -1.62 -20.46 2.54
N SER A 165 -2.69 -20.33 3.33
CA SER A 165 -2.88 -21.07 4.57
C SER A 165 -4.26 -21.72 4.63
N ASN A 166 -4.28 -23.05 4.68
CA ASN A 166 -5.51 -23.81 4.92
C ASN A 166 -5.73 -23.99 6.43
N ASN A 167 -6.51 -23.08 7.02
CA ASN A 167 -6.84 -23.08 8.43
C ASN A 167 -8.23 -22.47 8.63
N SER A 168 -9.22 -23.32 8.95
CA SER A 168 -10.60 -22.89 9.13
C SER A 168 -10.78 -21.86 10.25
N THR A 169 -9.96 -21.86 11.30
CA THR A 169 -10.04 -20.86 12.37
C THR A 169 -9.61 -19.49 11.84
N TRP A 170 -8.48 -19.43 11.13
CA TRP A 170 -7.97 -18.18 10.56
C TRP A 170 -8.85 -17.67 9.43
N PHE A 171 -9.38 -18.58 8.60
CA PHE A 171 -10.35 -18.24 7.57
C PHE A 171 -11.61 -17.61 8.14
N ASN A 172 -12.09 -18.06 9.30
CA ASN A 172 -13.25 -17.47 9.97
C ASN A 172 -12.89 -16.23 10.82
N ASP A 173 -11.78 -15.57 10.51
CA ASP A 173 -11.26 -14.39 11.21
C ASP A 173 -11.02 -14.59 12.71
N GLY A 174 -10.70 -15.84 13.09
CA GLY A 174 -10.36 -16.22 14.45
C GLY A 174 -8.88 -16.56 14.64
N GLY A 175 -8.48 -16.75 15.89
CA GLY A 175 -7.10 -17.11 16.24
C GLY A 175 -6.15 -15.93 16.18
N ASN A 176 -4.89 -16.19 15.81
CA ASN A 176 -3.78 -15.22 15.87
C ASN A 176 -3.00 -15.18 14.54
N TYR A 177 -3.71 -15.25 13.40
CA TYR A 177 -3.07 -15.37 12.08
C TYR A 177 -2.14 -14.19 11.78
N TRP A 178 -2.49 -12.96 12.19
CA TRP A 178 -1.67 -11.78 11.96
C TRP A 178 -0.33 -11.83 12.72
N ASN A 179 -0.31 -12.39 13.93
CA ASN A 179 0.94 -12.61 14.66
C ASN A 179 1.76 -13.76 14.08
N SER A 180 1.11 -14.74 13.46
CA SER A 180 1.78 -15.96 12.98
C SER A 180 2.31 -15.84 11.56
N LEU A 181 1.66 -15.01 10.72
CA LEU A 181 1.93 -14.93 9.29
C LEU A 181 2.54 -13.60 8.86
N ALA A 182 2.37 -12.53 9.63
CA ALA A 182 2.75 -11.21 9.13
C ALA A 182 4.24 -11.14 8.84
N TRP A 183 4.53 -10.55 7.69
CA TRP A 183 5.84 -10.02 7.37
C TRP A 183 6.01 -8.70 8.11
N ASP A 184 7.25 -8.29 8.35
CA ASP A 184 7.57 -7.07 9.10
C ASP A 184 6.72 -5.88 8.61
N PRO A 185 5.75 -5.38 9.41
CA PRO A 185 4.84 -4.32 8.97
C PRO A 185 5.54 -2.98 8.79
N SER A 186 6.77 -2.83 9.28
CA SER A 186 7.63 -1.68 8.97
C SER A 186 8.17 -1.71 7.54
N GLN A 187 8.06 -2.86 6.85
CA GLN A 187 8.55 -3.08 5.49
C GLN A 187 7.45 -3.43 4.51
N TYR A 188 6.41 -4.16 4.92
CA TYR A 188 5.38 -4.69 4.03
C TYR A 188 3.96 -4.32 4.50
N MET A 189 3.09 -3.98 3.55
CA MET A 189 1.65 -3.94 3.81
C MET A 189 1.11 -5.37 3.81
N ASN A 190 0.69 -5.84 4.98
CA ASN A 190 0.13 -7.17 5.17
C ASN A 190 -1.38 -7.16 4.89
N ILE A 191 -1.80 -7.90 3.86
CA ILE A 191 -3.20 -7.99 3.44
C ILE A 191 -3.68 -9.42 3.64
N TYR A 192 -4.81 -9.62 4.31
CA TYR A 192 -5.38 -10.93 4.60
C TYR A 192 -6.71 -11.11 3.89
N THR A 193 -6.92 -12.25 3.24
CA THR A 193 -8.24 -12.60 2.68
C THR A 193 -8.89 -13.70 3.51
N ASN A 194 -9.98 -13.38 4.20
CA ASN A 194 -10.71 -14.32 5.05
C ASN A 194 -12.22 -13.95 5.09
N THR A 195 -12.98 -14.32 6.11
CA THR A 195 -14.40 -13.93 6.24
C THR A 195 -14.62 -12.53 6.79
N ALA A 196 -13.56 -11.81 7.16
CA ALA A 196 -13.55 -10.48 7.78
C ALA A 196 -14.54 -10.34 8.95
N GLY A 197 -14.75 -11.42 9.72
CA GLY A 197 -15.68 -11.44 10.85
C GLY A 197 -17.15 -11.19 10.46
N GLY A 198 -17.50 -11.30 9.17
CA GLY A 198 -18.83 -10.98 8.62
C GLY A 198 -18.94 -9.58 8.00
N ASN A 199 -17.89 -8.77 8.02
CA ASN A 199 -17.79 -7.50 7.30
C ASN A 199 -17.34 -7.72 5.85
N LEU A 200 -17.29 -6.64 5.05
CA LEU A 200 -16.59 -6.67 3.75
C LEU A 200 -15.07 -6.55 3.92
N GLY A 201 -14.62 -5.78 4.88
CA GLY A 201 -13.21 -5.59 5.19
C GLY A 201 -13.07 -4.77 6.47
N TYR A 202 -11.84 -4.65 6.96
CA TYR A 202 -11.47 -3.72 8.02
C TYR A 202 -9.95 -3.52 8.10
N VAL A 203 -9.55 -2.44 8.79
CA VAL A 203 -8.24 -2.30 9.44
C VAL A 203 -8.43 -2.25 10.97
N PRO A 204 -7.52 -2.80 11.81
CA PRO A 204 -7.70 -2.82 13.27
C PRO A 204 -7.56 -1.46 13.95
N GLY A 205 -6.90 -0.52 13.29
CA GLY A 205 -6.66 0.83 13.76
C GLY A 205 -6.07 1.70 12.65
N PHE A 206 -5.97 2.99 12.93
CA PHE A 206 -5.42 4.00 12.03
C PHE A 206 -3.97 4.34 12.39
N PRO A 207 -3.12 4.76 11.44
CA PRO A 207 -1.76 5.23 11.72
C PRO A 207 -1.69 6.28 12.82
N GLN A 208 -2.66 7.19 12.88
CA GLN A 208 -2.77 8.25 13.89
C GLN A 208 -2.95 7.72 15.33
N GLN A 209 -3.26 6.43 15.49
CA GLN A 209 -3.36 5.73 16.77
C GLN A 209 -2.05 5.03 17.17
N GLY A 210 -0.99 5.16 16.36
CA GLY A 210 0.33 4.57 16.63
C GLY A 210 0.44 3.09 16.27
N ILE A 211 -0.49 2.56 15.47
CA ILE A 211 -0.46 1.16 15.02
C ILE A 211 0.55 0.92 13.90
N ALA A 212 0.96 1.97 13.15
CA ALA A 212 1.84 1.79 12.00
C ALA A 212 3.15 1.08 12.39
N GLY A 213 3.42 -0.07 11.76
CA GLY A 213 4.59 -0.91 12.06
C GLY A 213 4.39 -1.92 13.19
N ASP A 214 3.29 -1.87 13.93
CA ASP A 214 2.89 -2.91 14.88
C ASP A 214 2.43 -4.17 14.12
N GLN A 215 2.56 -5.34 14.75
CA GLN A 215 2.09 -6.62 14.18
C GLN A 215 0.59 -6.61 13.83
N SER A 216 -0.19 -5.74 14.48
CA SER A 216 -1.60 -5.55 14.19
C SER A 216 -1.88 -4.64 12.99
N ASP A 217 -0.90 -3.93 12.44
CA ASP A 217 -1.01 -3.07 11.26
C ASP A 217 -1.24 -3.91 9.99
N ARG A 218 -2.51 -4.05 9.61
CA ARG A 218 -2.93 -4.94 8.53
C ARG A 218 -4.21 -4.48 7.88
N VAL A 219 -4.42 -4.97 6.67
CA VAL A 219 -5.69 -4.88 5.94
C VAL A 219 -6.33 -6.26 5.90
N VAL A 220 -7.61 -6.36 6.23
CA VAL A 220 -8.38 -7.61 6.13
C VAL A 220 -9.53 -7.39 5.16
N VAL A 221 -9.67 -8.28 4.19
CA VAL A 221 -10.71 -8.21 3.15
C VAL A 221 -11.47 -9.53 3.09
N LEU A 222 -12.79 -9.43 2.96
CA LEU A 222 -13.67 -10.55 2.69
C LEU A 222 -13.28 -11.17 1.35
N TRP A 223 -12.87 -12.44 1.38
CA TRP A 223 -12.37 -13.16 0.20
C TRP A 223 -13.36 -13.13 -0.97
N SER A 224 -14.67 -13.15 -0.72
CA SER A 224 -15.70 -13.12 -1.77
C SER A 224 -15.91 -11.74 -2.39
N SER A 225 -15.34 -10.67 -1.82
CA SER A 225 -15.35 -9.30 -2.37
C SER A 225 -14.04 -8.92 -3.09
N TRP A 226 -13.11 -9.88 -3.22
CA TRP A 226 -11.76 -9.61 -3.70
C TRP A 226 -11.67 -9.54 -5.23
N GLY A 227 -11.14 -8.42 -5.73
CA GLY A 227 -10.74 -8.24 -7.13
C GLY A 227 -11.82 -8.55 -8.16
N ASP A 228 -11.40 -8.95 -9.37
CA ASP A 228 -12.31 -9.35 -10.46
C ASP A 228 -13.01 -10.69 -10.19
N CYS A 229 -12.49 -11.48 -9.25
CA CYS A 229 -13.03 -12.79 -8.89
C CYS A 229 -14.10 -12.71 -7.80
N SER A 230 -14.53 -11.50 -7.45
CA SER A 230 -15.58 -11.32 -6.47
C SER A 230 -16.85 -12.05 -6.87
N THR A 231 -17.49 -12.68 -5.89
CA THR A 231 -18.81 -13.28 -6.01
C THR A 231 -19.83 -12.55 -5.13
N GLN A 232 -19.52 -11.34 -4.68
CA GLN A 232 -20.24 -10.62 -3.62
C GLN A 232 -20.89 -9.34 -4.17
N ALA A 233 -21.81 -9.45 -5.13
CA ALA A 233 -22.56 -8.29 -5.61
C ALA A 233 -23.35 -7.60 -4.48
N PRO A 234 -23.42 -6.25 -4.43
CA PRO A 234 -22.88 -5.27 -5.38
C PRO A 234 -21.43 -4.83 -5.11
N TYR A 235 -20.68 -5.58 -4.30
CA TYR A 235 -19.30 -5.30 -3.90
C TYR A 235 -18.30 -6.12 -4.72
N ASP A 236 -18.48 -6.14 -6.02
CA ASP A 236 -17.82 -7.01 -6.99
C ASP A 236 -16.89 -6.29 -7.98
N LEU A 237 -16.49 -5.06 -7.62
CA LEU A 237 -15.56 -4.23 -8.39
C LEU A 237 -14.18 -4.07 -7.71
N GLY A 238 -13.88 -4.89 -6.69
CA GLY A 238 -12.62 -4.85 -5.94
C GLY A 238 -12.43 -3.64 -5.01
N ARG A 239 -13.42 -2.75 -4.91
CA ARG A 239 -13.32 -1.49 -4.14
C ARG A 239 -13.29 -1.65 -2.63
N THR A 240 -13.62 -2.84 -2.12
CA THR A 240 -13.42 -3.13 -0.69
C THR A 240 -11.96 -2.96 -0.31
N LEU A 241 -11.02 -3.49 -1.11
CA LEU A 241 -9.59 -3.34 -0.81
C LEU A 241 -9.15 -1.87 -0.86
N THR A 242 -9.57 -1.14 -1.90
CA THR A 242 -9.30 0.31 -2.03
C THR A 242 -9.78 1.09 -0.80
N HIS A 243 -11.00 0.79 -0.34
CA HIS A 243 -11.61 1.40 0.85
C HIS A 243 -10.78 1.13 2.11
N GLU A 244 -10.43 -0.14 2.38
CA GLU A 244 -9.67 -0.48 3.59
C GLU A 244 -8.23 0.05 3.54
N VAL A 245 -7.61 0.12 2.36
CA VAL A 245 -6.29 0.74 2.20
C VAL A 245 -6.36 2.26 2.43
N GLY A 246 -7.48 2.91 2.11
CA GLY A 246 -7.73 4.29 2.53
C GLY A 246 -7.65 4.46 4.05
N HIS A 247 -8.28 3.56 4.81
CA HIS A 247 -8.16 3.56 6.27
C HIS A 247 -6.76 3.20 6.77
N TYR A 248 -6.08 2.25 6.13
CA TYR A 248 -4.69 1.90 6.41
C TYR A 248 -3.76 3.12 6.26
N LEU A 249 -4.07 4.01 5.33
CA LEU A 249 -3.36 5.28 5.10
C LEU A 249 -3.91 6.45 5.92
N GLY A 250 -4.87 6.20 6.82
CA GLY A 250 -5.35 7.19 7.79
C GLY A 250 -6.57 8.00 7.37
N LEU A 251 -7.25 7.67 6.27
CA LEU A 251 -8.49 8.34 5.88
C LEU A 251 -9.66 7.85 6.75
N LEU A 252 -10.49 8.77 7.21
CA LEU A 252 -11.76 8.44 7.85
C LEU A 252 -12.83 8.12 6.80
N HIS A 253 -13.95 7.53 7.22
CA HIS A 253 -15.13 7.50 6.35
C HIS A 253 -15.56 8.94 6.04
N THR A 254 -15.96 9.23 4.80
CA THR A 254 -16.36 10.58 4.37
C THR A 254 -17.58 11.13 5.11
N PHE A 255 -18.40 10.25 5.68
CA PHE A 255 -19.56 10.62 6.51
C PHE A 255 -19.22 10.71 8.02
N GLN A 256 -17.99 10.41 8.42
CA GLN A 256 -17.59 10.42 9.82
C GLN A 256 -17.73 11.83 10.40
N GLY A 257 -18.19 11.94 11.65
CA GLY A 257 -18.30 13.24 12.34
C GLY A 257 -19.38 14.20 11.81
N GLY A 258 -20.02 13.90 10.68
CA GLY A 258 -21.08 14.71 10.06
C GLY A 258 -20.60 16.08 9.57
N CYS A 259 -21.54 16.91 9.12
CA CYS A 259 -21.21 18.25 8.61
C CYS A 259 -20.81 19.19 9.75
N GLY A 260 -19.61 19.75 9.67
CA GLY A 260 -19.12 20.79 10.58
C GLY A 260 -18.73 22.08 9.86
N SER A 261 -18.49 23.15 10.63
CA SER A 261 -18.17 24.47 10.09
C SER A 261 -16.69 24.67 9.74
N ALA A 262 -15.82 23.72 10.11
CA ALA A 262 -14.38 23.79 9.90
C ALA A 262 -13.86 22.40 9.51
N CYS A 263 -13.74 22.16 8.20
CA CYS A 263 -13.36 20.86 7.64
C CYS A 263 -12.06 20.29 8.21
N ALA A 264 -11.06 21.13 8.50
CA ALA A 264 -9.80 20.66 9.07
C ALA A 264 -9.93 20.06 10.49
N THR A 265 -11.06 20.25 11.19
CA THR A 265 -11.29 19.80 12.57
C THR A 265 -12.67 19.16 12.78
N SER A 266 -13.41 18.88 11.71
CA SER A 266 -14.75 18.27 11.77
C SER A 266 -14.99 17.42 10.53
N GLY A 267 -16.02 16.57 10.56
CA GLY A 267 -16.23 15.62 9.46
C GLY A 267 -15.15 14.55 9.43
N ASP A 268 -14.73 14.20 8.22
CA ASP A 268 -13.63 13.28 7.92
C ASP A 268 -12.24 13.94 7.94
N LEU A 269 -12.18 15.21 8.33
CA LEU A 269 -10.97 16.03 8.40
C LEU A 269 -10.38 16.40 7.04
N VAL A 270 -11.16 16.25 5.96
CA VAL A 270 -10.77 16.61 4.60
C VAL A 270 -11.64 17.76 4.10
N CYS A 271 -11.03 18.78 3.49
CA CYS A 271 -11.73 20.03 3.16
C CYS A 271 -12.47 20.04 1.83
N ASP A 272 -12.20 19.07 0.96
CA ASP A 272 -12.80 18.97 -0.36
C ASP A 272 -13.82 17.82 -0.48
N THR A 273 -14.08 17.10 0.61
CA THR A 273 -15.17 16.11 0.71
C THR A 273 -16.49 16.82 1.02
N ASN A 274 -17.50 16.64 0.15
CA ASN A 274 -18.78 17.37 0.17
C ASN A 274 -19.98 16.44 0.27
#